data_AF-A0A812RCQ1-F1
#
_entry.id   AF-A0A812RCQ1-F1
#
_cell.length_a   1.000
_cell.length_b   1.000
_cell.length_c   1.000
_cell.angle_alpha   90.00
_cell.angle_beta   90.00
_cell.angle_gamma   90.00
#
_symmetry.space_group_name_H-M   'P 1'
#
loop_
_entity.id
_entity.type
_entity.pdbx_description
1 polymer ?
#
loop_
_entity_poly.entity_id
_entity_poly.type
_entity_poly.pdbx_seq_one_letter_code
_entity_poly.pdbx_strand_id
1 'polypeptide(L)'
;LGQTTREQPTIIWLSSQAGAEDIYLPITVNPITGLATIGEFTTTAPANGSADETMFSSDIGTSFMIRLPFVRYNPIGIDIGSKSIKMVQFTKNYDAIQEAAIVDLPPELSPESDFEGYLHGLGQTLQRSRVGRHFRGNDAIVCVHQRDLFLHNIRVGKSDPKALSNIVHQEAADRIPYSMLDAEIRFIESEDIRQGDQLLREVIIMACFRPRLEALLETIEKSGFRPASVDVEPMAVLRSFTSQYRREADEEDRVLYVHVGYTNTVVIIAQGNQILFVKYIDV
;
A
#
# COMPACT_ATOMS: atom_id res chain seq x y z
N LEU A 1 -11.98 -40.40 10.66
CA LEU A 1 -13.00 -40.33 11.72
C LEU A 1 -12.56 -39.31 12.77
N GLY A 2 -12.82 -38.03 12.53
CA GLY A 2 -12.94 -37.07 13.63
C GLY A 2 -14.40 -37.05 14.01
N GLN A 3 -14.85 -38.02 14.80
CA GLN A 3 -16.19 -37.95 15.38
C GLN A 3 -16.21 -36.77 16.33
N THR A 4 -16.81 -35.66 15.89
CA THR A 4 -17.29 -34.65 16.82
C THR A 4 -18.41 -35.30 17.62
N THR A 5 -18.19 -35.49 18.92
CA THR A 5 -19.19 -36.02 19.86
C THR A 5 -20.29 -35.01 20.19
N ARG A 6 -20.26 -33.81 19.57
CA ARG A 6 -21.31 -32.79 19.71
C ARG A 6 -22.39 -33.00 18.66
N GLU A 7 -23.55 -33.47 19.11
CA GLU A 7 -24.77 -33.53 18.30
C GLU A 7 -25.54 -32.20 18.28
N GLN A 8 -25.26 -31.29 19.23
CA GLN A 8 -25.99 -30.04 19.35
C GLN A 8 -25.48 -28.98 18.36
N PRO A 9 -26.38 -28.25 17.67
CA PRO A 9 -26.01 -27.15 16.78
C PRO A 9 -25.23 -26.05 17.49
N THR A 10 -24.18 -25.54 16.83
CA THR A 10 -23.40 -24.39 17.35
C THR A 10 -24.04 -23.10 16.86
N ILE A 11 -24.34 -22.19 17.77
CA ILE A 11 -24.85 -20.86 17.42
C ILE A 11 -23.68 -19.86 17.42
N ILE A 12 -23.46 -19.27 16.26
CA ILE A 12 -22.51 -18.19 16.03
C ILE A 12 -23.30 -16.90 15.95
N TRP A 13 -23.02 -15.96 16.84
CA TRP A 13 -23.62 -14.64 16.81
C TRP A 13 -22.74 -13.69 16.01
N LEU A 14 -23.34 -12.81 15.23
CA LEU A 14 -22.64 -11.72 14.57
C LEU A 14 -23.18 -10.40 15.18
N SER A 15 -22.36 -9.57 15.86
CA SER A 15 -22.60 -8.18 16.39
C SER A 15 -22.01 -6.90 15.66
N SER A 16 -22.82 -5.91 15.29
CA SER A 16 -22.36 -4.69 14.57
C SER A 16 -23.21 -3.50 14.91
N GLN A 17 -22.53 -2.36 14.90
CA GLN A 17 -23.12 -1.06 15.11
C GLN A 17 -23.77 -0.56 13.83
N ALA A 18 -25.05 -0.20 13.93
CA ALA A 18 -25.78 0.55 12.93
C ALA A 18 -26.24 1.85 13.59
N GLY A 19 -25.44 2.92 13.47
CA GLY A 19 -25.66 4.16 14.22
C GLY A 19 -25.17 4.02 15.67
N ALA A 20 -26.02 4.36 16.65
CA ALA A 20 -25.67 4.31 18.08
C ALA A 20 -26.06 2.99 18.79
N GLU A 21 -26.72 2.05 18.09
CA GLU A 21 -27.18 0.78 18.68
C GLU A 21 -26.46 -0.44 18.05
N ASP A 22 -26.21 -1.44 18.90
CA ASP A 22 -25.67 -2.74 18.48
C ASP A 22 -26.80 -3.65 18.00
N ILE A 23 -26.60 -4.30 16.85
CA ILE A 23 -27.49 -5.33 16.32
C ILE A 23 -26.74 -6.69 16.38
N TYR A 24 -27.47 -7.79 16.46
CA TYR A 24 -26.98 -9.15 16.59
C TYR A 24 -27.75 -10.07 15.63
N LEU A 25 -27.06 -11.01 14.99
CA LEU A 25 -27.64 -12.02 14.10
C LEU A 25 -27.12 -13.42 14.48
N PRO A 26 -27.97 -14.36 14.89
CA PRO A 26 -27.56 -15.73 15.15
C PRO A 26 -27.51 -16.55 13.86
N ILE A 27 -26.44 -17.32 13.70
CA ILE A 27 -26.28 -18.35 12.67
C ILE A 27 -26.09 -19.67 13.37
N THR A 28 -26.99 -20.62 13.11
CA THR A 28 -26.93 -21.95 13.71
C THR A 28 -26.33 -22.92 12.70
N VAL A 29 -25.24 -23.59 13.08
CA VAL A 29 -24.54 -24.56 12.22
C VAL A 29 -24.66 -25.95 12.83
N ASN A 30 -25.20 -26.89 12.07
CA ASN A 30 -25.22 -28.29 12.49
C ASN A 30 -23.81 -28.88 12.31
N PRO A 31 -23.16 -29.36 13.39
CA PRO A 31 -21.76 -29.76 13.34
C PRO A 31 -21.53 -31.10 12.62
N ILE A 32 -22.57 -31.90 12.42
CA ILE A 32 -22.48 -33.21 11.76
C ILE A 32 -22.72 -33.08 10.26
N THR A 33 -23.69 -32.26 9.86
CA THR A 33 -24.07 -32.11 8.44
C THR A 33 -23.44 -30.88 7.77
N GLY A 34 -22.95 -29.90 8.55
CA GLY A 34 -22.41 -28.63 8.06
C GLY A 34 -23.46 -27.63 7.57
N LEU A 35 -24.75 -27.97 7.62
CA LEU A 35 -25.84 -27.09 7.20
C LEU A 35 -25.98 -25.91 8.17
N ALA A 36 -26.05 -24.69 7.62
CA ALA A 36 -26.19 -23.45 8.37
C ALA A 36 -27.55 -22.79 8.12
N THR A 37 -28.19 -22.31 9.19
CA THR A 37 -29.45 -21.56 9.13
C THR A 37 -29.27 -20.20 9.80
N ILE A 38 -29.77 -19.14 9.17
CA ILE A 38 -29.65 -17.76 9.64
C ILE A 38 -30.96 -17.37 10.34
N GLY A 39 -30.87 -16.87 11.59
CA GLY A 39 -32.03 -16.40 12.36
C GLY A 39 -32.39 -14.93 12.09
N GLU A 40 -33.33 -14.37 12.86
CA GLU A 40 -33.71 -12.97 12.73
C GLU A 40 -32.76 -12.02 13.49
N PHE A 41 -32.66 -10.77 13.04
CA PHE A 41 -31.83 -9.73 13.67
C PHE A 41 -32.47 -9.22 14.97
N THR A 42 -31.65 -8.95 15.99
CA THR A 42 -32.07 -8.38 17.29
C THR A 42 -31.11 -7.30 17.76
N THR A 43 -31.54 -6.32 18.55
CA THR A 43 -30.67 -5.30 19.17
C THR A 43 -30.22 -5.68 20.59
N THR A 44 -30.73 -6.80 21.12
CA THR A 44 -30.37 -7.26 22.47
C THR A 44 -29.17 -8.18 22.40
N ALA A 45 -28.11 -7.87 23.14
CA ALA A 45 -26.89 -8.68 23.19
C ALA A 45 -27.17 -10.08 23.75
N PRO A 46 -26.54 -11.14 23.20
CA PRO A 46 -26.63 -12.47 23.81
C PRO A 46 -25.92 -12.46 25.18
N ALA A 47 -26.48 -13.17 26.17
CA ALA A 47 -25.92 -13.21 27.52
C ALA A 47 -24.53 -13.89 27.52
N ASN A 48 -23.45 -13.13 27.67
CA ASN A 48 -22.09 -13.68 27.80
C ASN A 48 -21.80 -14.00 29.27
N GLY A 49 -21.51 -15.27 29.58
CA GLY A 49 -21.15 -15.68 30.94
C GLY A 49 -19.73 -15.23 31.35
N SER A 50 -19.61 -14.41 32.39
CA SER A 50 -18.36 -14.21 33.14
C SER A 50 -18.62 -14.09 34.66
N ALA A 51 -18.30 -15.19 35.34
CA ALA A 51 -17.90 -15.42 36.74
C ALA A 51 -18.34 -14.46 37.88
N ASP A 52 -19.27 -14.89 38.74
CA ASP A 52 -18.94 -15.34 40.11
C ASP A 52 -20.05 -16.20 40.79
N GLU A 53 -19.58 -17.21 41.53
CA GLU A 53 -20.17 -18.10 42.56
C GLU A 53 -21.45 -18.99 42.38
N THR A 54 -21.16 -20.30 42.38
CA THR A 54 -21.85 -21.46 43.02
C THR A 54 -22.93 -22.31 42.30
N MET A 55 -22.62 -23.62 42.29
CA MET A 55 -23.44 -24.84 42.14
C MET A 55 -23.97 -25.27 40.75
N PHE A 56 -23.30 -26.30 40.22
CA PHE A 56 -23.74 -27.40 39.33
C PHE A 56 -25.08 -27.28 38.56
N SER A 57 -25.00 -27.19 37.23
CA SER A 57 -25.52 -28.21 36.29
C SER A 57 -25.42 -27.77 34.83
N SER A 58 -24.80 -28.63 34.02
CA SER A 58 -25.04 -28.89 32.58
C SER A 58 -25.11 -27.74 31.57
N ASP A 59 -24.17 -27.83 30.60
CA ASP A 59 -24.38 -27.50 29.19
C ASP A 59 -24.83 -26.08 28.83
N ILE A 60 -23.85 -25.17 28.76
CA ILE A 60 -23.99 -23.94 27.98
C ILE A 60 -23.18 -24.11 26.70
N GLY A 61 -23.90 -24.28 25.59
CA GLY A 61 -23.34 -24.24 24.24
C GLY A 61 -22.53 -22.96 24.04
N THR A 62 -21.29 -23.12 23.60
CA THR A 62 -20.33 -22.03 23.46
C THR A 62 -20.78 -21.11 22.32
N SER A 63 -21.42 -19.98 22.65
CA SER A 63 -21.74 -18.93 21.67
C SER A 63 -20.49 -18.12 21.37
N PHE A 64 -20.12 -18.02 20.09
CA PHE A 64 -19.07 -17.11 19.64
C PHE A 64 -19.69 -15.94 18.89
N MET A 65 -19.29 -14.73 19.26
CA MET A 65 -19.74 -13.47 18.66
C MET A 65 -18.66 -12.94 17.70
N ILE A 66 -18.95 -12.78 16.41
CA ILE A 66 -18.00 -12.23 15.42
C ILE A 66 -18.73 -11.27 14.49
N ARG A 67 -18.56 -9.95 14.62
CA ARG A 67 -18.96 -9.01 13.55
C ARG A 67 -18.17 -7.73 13.76
N LEU A 68 -17.63 -7.24 12.65
CA LEU A 68 -16.97 -5.94 12.55
C LEU A 68 -17.22 -5.38 11.14
N PRO A 69 -17.95 -4.26 10.99
CA PRO A 69 -17.93 -3.48 9.78
C PRO A 69 -16.67 -2.62 9.84
N PHE A 70 -15.63 -3.01 9.09
CA PHE A 70 -14.47 -2.15 8.92
C PHE A 70 -14.90 -0.90 8.14
N VAL A 71 -14.93 0.27 8.80
CA VAL A 71 -14.91 1.54 8.08
C VAL A 71 -13.55 1.62 7.38
N ARG A 72 -13.53 1.26 6.10
CA ARG A 72 -12.35 1.42 5.25
C ARG A 72 -12.27 2.88 4.82
N TYR A 73 -11.32 3.59 5.42
CA TYR A 73 -10.84 4.87 4.91
C TYR A 73 -9.92 4.62 3.72
N ASN A 74 -9.84 5.58 2.79
CA ASN A 74 -8.78 5.55 1.80
C ASN A 74 -7.42 5.73 2.50
N PRO A 75 -6.36 5.09 1.99
CA PRO A 75 -5.06 5.19 2.61
C PRO A 75 -4.51 6.62 2.53
N ILE A 76 -3.60 6.93 3.45
CA ILE A 76 -2.89 8.19 3.50
C ILE A 76 -1.69 8.08 2.55
N GLY A 77 -1.64 8.92 1.52
CA GLY A 77 -0.45 9.06 0.69
C GLY A 77 0.64 9.81 1.47
N ILE A 78 1.83 9.23 1.57
CA ILE A 78 2.98 9.78 2.28
C ILE A 78 4.15 9.89 1.29
N ASP A 79 4.52 11.13 0.96
CA ASP A 79 5.73 11.48 0.22
C ASP A 79 6.81 11.92 1.24
N ILE A 80 7.92 11.18 1.28
CA ILE A 80 9.08 11.48 2.13
C ILE A 80 10.18 12.09 1.25
N GLY A 81 10.09 13.40 1.04
CA GLY A 81 11.09 14.16 0.30
C GLY A 81 12.34 14.46 1.12
N SER A 82 13.31 15.15 0.50
CA SER A 82 14.60 15.47 1.13
C SER A 82 14.53 16.56 2.23
N LYS A 83 13.48 17.38 2.23
CA LYS A 83 13.30 18.50 3.19
C LYS A 83 11.99 18.48 3.96
N SER A 84 10.99 17.76 3.48
CA SER A 84 9.69 17.71 4.12
C SER A 84 8.96 16.42 3.78
N ILE A 85 8.11 16.02 4.71
CA ILE A 85 7.11 14.98 4.51
C ILE A 85 5.83 15.65 4.03
N LYS A 86 5.28 15.18 2.91
CA LYS A 86 3.98 15.62 2.40
C LYS A 86 3.00 14.47 2.55
N MET A 87 1.81 14.80 3.02
CA MET A 87 0.76 13.82 3.26
C MET A 87 -0.55 14.31 2.67
N VAL A 88 -1.29 13.39 2.07
CA VAL A 88 -2.62 13.65 1.55
C VAL A 88 -3.51 12.44 1.79
N GLN A 89 -4.75 12.69 2.18
CA GLN A 89 -5.79 11.68 2.22
C GLN A 89 -6.99 12.20 1.44
N PHE A 90 -7.53 11.36 0.56
CA PHE A 90 -8.78 11.64 -0.15
C PHE A 90 -9.98 11.08 0.63
N THR A 91 -11.16 11.65 0.40
CA THR A 91 -12.43 11.04 0.78
C THR A 91 -12.58 9.68 0.12
N LYS A 92 -13.47 8.82 0.65
CA LYS A 92 -13.69 7.45 0.15
C LYS A 92 -13.95 7.39 -1.37
N ASN A 93 -14.62 8.40 -1.92
CA ASN A 93 -15.00 8.46 -3.33
C ASN A 93 -13.95 9.16 -4.22
N TYR A 94 -12.82 9.60 -3.65
CA TYR A 94 -11.79 10.39 -4.36
C TYR A 94 -12.28 11.71 -4.96
N ASP A 95 -13.41 12.23 -4.49
CA ASP A 95 -14.04 13.47 -4.97
C ASP A 95 -13.56 14.73 -4.23
N ALA A 96 -12.92 14.57 -3.06
CA ALA A 96 -12.36 15.66 -2.29
C ALA A 96 -11.13 15.23 -1.47
N ILE A 97 -10.36 16.22 -1.04
CA ILE A 97 -9.27 16.03 -0.07
C ILE A 97 -9.88 15.99 1.34
N GLN A 98 -9.64 14.90 2.07
CA GLN A 98 -10.02 14.72 3.48
C GLN A 98 -9.08 15.52 4.40
N GLU A 99 -7.77 15.45 4.15
CA GLU A 99 -6.75 16.16 4.90
C GLU A 99 -5.46 16.22 4.06
N ALA A 100 -4.71 17.30 4.19
CA ALA A 100 -3.39 17.44 3.58
C ALA A 100 -2.43 18.19 4.50
N ALA A 101 -1.18 17.76 4.52
CA ALA A 101 -0.16 18.35 5.40
C ALA A 101 1.21 18.35 4.74
N ILE A 102 1.99 19.37 5.08
CA ILE A 102 3.43 19.43 4.84
C ILE A 102 4.09 19.63 6.19
N VAL A 103 5.10 18.83 6.49
CA VAL A 103 5.88 18.92 7.73
C VAL A 103 7.35 18.87 7.37
N ASP A 104 8.09 19.91 7.75
CA ASP A 104 9.52 19.98 7.49
C ASP A 104 10.28 18.92 8.29
N LEU A 105 11.25 18.30 7.63
CA LEU A 105 12.23 17.45 8.28
C LEU A 105 13.28 18.33 8.96
N PRO A 106 13.76 17.97 10.17
CA PRO A 106 14.88 18.67 10.78
C PRO A 106 16.09 18.74 9.83
N PRO A 107 16.70 19.92 9.64
CA PRO A 107 17.74 20.13 8.62
C PRO A 107 19.01 19.30 8.84
N GLU A 108 19.25 18.85 10.07
CA GLU A 108 20.36 17.98 10.47
C GLU A 108 20.18 16.50 10.07
N LEU A 109 18.98 16.08 9.68
CA LEU A 109 18.74 14.70 9.27
C LEU A 109 19.38 14.43 7.91
N SER A 110 20.25 13.43 7.86
CA SER A 110 21.01 13.07 6.67
C SER A 110 21.05 11.54 6.51
N PRO A 111 20.24 10.96 5.61
CA PRO A 111 20.16 9.51 5.42
C PRO A 111 21.42 8.90 4.80
N GLU A 112 22.32 9.71 4.24
CA GLU A 112 23.61 9.27 3.68
C GLU A 112 24.70 9.20 4.74
N SER A 113 24.71 10.12 5.71
CA SER A 113 25.77 10.18 6.74
C SER A 113 25.41 9.45 8.04
N ASP A 114 24.13 9.46 8.43
CA ASP A 114 23.64 8.81 9.64
C ASP A 114 22.22 8.28 9.40
N PHE A 115 22.15 7.05 8.88
CA PHE A 115 20.87 6.45 8.52
C PHE A 115 19.99 6.11 9.74
N GLU A 116 20.58 5.65 10.84
CA GLU A 116 19.84 5.35 12.07
C GLU A 116 19.28 6.62 12.71
N GLY A 117 20.09 7.67 12.81
CA GLY A 117 19.64 8.99 13.28
C GLY A 117 18.56 9.58 12.37
N TYR A 118 18.69 9.42 11.05
CA TYR A 118 17.66 9.79 10.08
C TYR A 118 16.34 9.06 10.35
N LEU A 119 16.34 7.74 10.52
CA LEU A 119 15.13 6.96 10.78
C LEU A 119 14.46 7.38 12.11
N HIS A 120 15.26 7.60 13.16
CA HIS A 120 14.73 8.08 14.43
C HIS A 120 14.04 9.45 14.30
N GLY A 121 14.70 10.42 13.66
CA GLY A 121 14.13 11.75 13.42
C GLY A 121 12.92 11.74 12.48
N LEU A 122 12.96 10.90 11.45
CA LEU A 122 11.82 10.67 10.54
C LEU A 122 10.62 10.15 11.32
N GLY A 123 10.81 9.15 12.18
CA GLY A 123 9.72 8.57 12.98
C GLY A 123 9.06 9.59 13.91
N GLN A 124 9.87 10.42 14.59
CA GLN A 124 9.34 11.52 15.40
C GLN A 124 8.54 12.54 14.57
N THR A 125 9.02 12.86 13.36
CA THR A 125 8.35 13.80 12.45
C THR A 125 7.02 13.23 11.94
N LEU A 126 6.98 11.94 11.60
CA LEU A 126 5.77 11.21 11.20
C LEU A 126 4.73 11.13 12.33
N GLN A 127 5.15 10.93 13.59
CA GLN A 127 4.22 10.97 14.71
C GLN A 127 3.59 12.37 14.86
N ARG A 128 4.41 13.42 14.77
CA ARG A 128 3.96 14.82 14.85
C ARG A 128 3.08 15.22 13.67
N SER A 129 3.27 14.61 12.49
CA SER A 129 2.49 14.95 11.30
C SER A 129 1.01 14.63 11.44
N ARG A 130 0.61 13.73 12.36
CA ARG A 130 -0.81 13.46 12.64
C ARG A 130 -1.43 14.32 13.72
N VAL A 131 -0.62 14.92 14.60
CA VAL A 131 -1.13 15.63 15.78
C VAL A 131 -1.97 16.83 15.36
N GLY A 132 -3.22 16.87 15.85
CA GLY A 132 -4.15 17.96 15.57
C GLY A 132 -4.72 17.98 14.14
N ARG A 133 -4.52 16.91 13.36
CA ARG A 133 -5.00 16.81 11.97
C ARG A 133 -6.10 15.76 11.81
N HIS A 134 -6.87 15.86 10.72
CA HIS A 134 -8.06 15.05 10.48
C HIS A 134 -7.82 13.81 9.60
N PHE A 135 -6.59 13.29 9.55
CA PHE A 135 -6.29 12.00 8.94
C PHE A 135 -7.05 10.85 9.63
N ARG A 136 -7.61 9.92 8.85
CA ARG A 136 -8.41 8.78 9.34
C ARG A 136 -7.79 7.44 8.97
N GLY A 137 -7.91 6.44 9.83
CA GLY A 137 -7.28 5.13 9.63
C GLY A 137 -5.75 5.21 9.68
N ASN A 138 -5.06 4.09 9.48
CA ASN A 138 -3.60 4.04 9.56
C ASN A 138 -2.94 3.55 8.26
N ASP A 139 -3.72 3.03 7.30
CA ASP A 139 -3.18 2.56 6.03
C ASP A 139 -2.46 3.70 5.31
N ALA A 140 -1.25 3.43 4.84
CA ALA A 140 -0.40 4.39 4.18
C ALA A 140 0.12 3.83 2.84
N ILE A 141 0.15 4.70 1.83
CA ILE A 141 0.88 4.46 0.58
C ILE A 141 2.14 5.32 0.65
N VAL A 142 3.31 4.70 0.60
CA VAL A 142 4.59 5.39 0.76
C VAL A 142 5.28 5.51 -0.59
N CYS A 143 5.75 6.72 -0.93
CA CYS A 143 6.46 6.97 -2.19
C CYS A 143 7.98 6.91 -2.00
N VAL A 144 8.64 6.01 -2.73
CA VAL A 144 10.09 5.89 -2.79
C VAL A 144 10.64 6.79 -3.91
N HIS A 145 11.71 7.52 -3.60
CA HIS A 145 12.34 8.51 -4.47
C HIS A 145 13.73 8.04 -4.94
N GLN A 146 14.36 8.77 -5.88
CA GLN A 146 15.66 8.44 -6.48
C GLN A 146 16.73 7.94 -5.51
N ARG A 147 16.81 8.52 -4.30
CA ARG A 147 17.79 8.13 -3.27
C ARG A 147 17.77 6.63 -2.99
N ASP A 148 16.58 6.04 -2.99
CA ASP A 148 16.33 4.66 -2.62
C ASP A 148 15.81 3.82 -3.81
N LEU A 149 15.76 4.43 -5.01
CA LEU A 149 15.23 3.87 -6.24
C LEU A 149 16.23 3.99 -7.39
N PHE A 150 16.70 2.84 -7.85
CA PHE A 150 17.47 2.71 -9.08
C PHE A 150 16.53 2.54 -10.27
N LEU A 151 16.67 3.40 -11.29
CA LEU A 151 15.94 3.33 -12.55
C LEU A 151 16.88 3.07 -13.71
N HIS A 152 16.51 2.10 -14.55
CA HIS A 152 17.27 1.82 -15.76
C HIS A 152 16.39 1.36 -16.91
N ASN A 153 16.59 1.96 -18.09
CA ASN A 153 15.82 1.63 -19.30
C ASN A 153 16.61 0.62 -20.14
N ILE A 154 15.96 -0.48 -20.51
CA ILE A 154 16.50 -1.48 -21.43
C ILE A 154 15.58 -1.66 -22.63
N ARG A 155 16.15 -2.20 -23.72
CA ARG A 155 15.41 -2.62 -24.90
C ARG A 155 15.51 -4.10 -25.05
N VAL A 156 14.37 -4.77 -25.16
CA VAL A 156 14.28 -6.23 -25.26
C VAL A 156 13.61 -6.60 -26.57
N GLY A 157 14.19 -7.55 -27.31
CA GLY A 157 13.56 -8.06 -28.52
C GLY A 157 12.26 -8.80 -28.21
N LYS A 158 11.16 -8.50 -28.91
CA LYS A 158 9.88 -9.21 -28.70
C LYS A 158 9.93 -10.68 -29.11
N SER A 159 10.89 -11.05 -29.96
CA SER A 159 11.16 -12.43 -30.35
C SER A 159 12.21 -13.11 -29.46
N ASP A 160 12.66 -12.49 -28.38
CA ASP A 160 13.63 -13.12 -27.47
C ASP A 160 12.98 -14.37 -26.84
N PRO A 161 13.63 -15.54 -26.91
CA PRO A 161 13.09 -16.78 -26.34
C PRO A 161 13.11 -16.81 -24.81
N LYS A 162 13.90 -15.95 -24.14
CA LYS A 162 13.93 -15.88 -22.68
C LYS A 162 12.67 -15.17 -22.17
N ALA A 163 12.17 -15.62 -21.02
CA ALA A 163 11.14 -14.88 -20.30
C ALA A 163 11.66 -13.47 -19.96
N LEU A 164 10.84 -12.43 -20.19
CA LEU A 164 11.22 -11.03 -19.97
C LEU A 164 11.77 -10.80 -18.55
N SER A 165 11.15 -11.41 -17.54
CA SER A 165 11.63 -11.33 -16.15
C SER A 165 13.09 -11.78 -16.01
N ASN A 166 13.51 -12.84 -16.71
CA ASN A 166 14.90 -13.31 -16.65
C ASN A 166 15.87 -12.32 -17.28
N ILE A 167 15.47 -11.68 -18.39
CA ILE A 167 16.26 -10.64 -19.06
C ILE A 167 16.41 -9.43 -18.14
N VAL A 168 15.31 -8.99 -17.51
CA VAL A 168 15.32 -7.90 -16.53
C VAL A 168 16.27 -8.19 -15.37
N HIS A 169 16.21 -9.39 -14.78
CA HIS A 169 17.11 -9.75 -13.67
C HIS A 169 18.57 -9.85 -14.10
N GLN A 170 18.85 -10.31 -15.32
CA GLN A 170 20.21 -10.34 -15.88
C GLN A 170 20.76 -8.92 -16.07
N GLU A 171 19.99 -8.05 -16.73
CA GLU A 171 20.39 -6.64 -16.95
C GLU A 171 20.52 -5.85 -15.64
N ALA A 172 19.66 -6.14 -14.65
CA ALA A 172 19.74 -5.50 -13.34
C ALA A 172 21.00 -5.92 -12.57
N ALA A 173 21.35 -7.22 -12.58
CA ALA A 173 22.48 -7.76 -11.83
C ALA A 173 23.82 -7.09 -12.18
N ASP A 174 23.99 -6.68 -13.43
CA ASP A 174 25.22 -6.03 -13.90
C ASP A 174 25.29 -4.53 -13.55
N ARG A 175 24.20 -3.93 -13.06
CA ARG A 175 24.05 -2.47 -12.95
C ARG A 175 23.74 -1.97 -11.54
N ILE A 176 23.05 -2.75 -10.72
CA ILE A 176 22.71 -2.33 -9.36
C ILE A 176 23.96 -2.33 -8.47
N PRO A 177 24.13 -1.36 -7.56
CA PRO A 177 25.32 -1.24 -6.71
C PRO A 177 25.27 -2.13 -5.45
N TYR A 178 24.41 -3.14 -5.43
CA TYR A 178 24.18 -4.03 -4.29
C TYR A 178 23.86 -5.46 -4.76
N SER A 179 23.85 -6.41 -3.84
CA SER A 179 23.56 -7.81 -4.15
C SER A 179 22.15 -7.99 -4.70
N MET A 180 22.00 -8.87 -5.69
CA MET A 180 20.68 -9.31 -6.18
C MET A 180 19.82 -9.97 -5.09
N LEU A 181 20.45 -10.56 -4.06
CA LEU A 181 19.73 -11.14 -2.92
C LEU A 181 19.05 -10.06 -2.06
N ASP A 182 19.65 -8.87 -2.01
CA ASP A 182 19.15 -7.73 -1.25
C ASP A 182 18.38 -6.74 -2.15
N ALA A 183 18.13 -7.11 -3.41
CA ALA A 183 17.40 -6.28 -4.36
C ALA A 183 15.91 -6.59 -4.34
N GLU A 184 15.09 -5.55 -4.40
CA GLU A 184 13.69 -5.65 -4.78
C GLU A 184 13.53 -5.09 -6.19
N ILE A 185 13.22 -5.94 -7.17
CA ILE A 185 13.18 -5.55 -8.58
C ILE A 185 11.76 -5.64 -9.11
N ARG A 186 11.33 -4.58 -9.78
CA ARG A 186 10.09 -4.49 -10.56
C ARG A 186 10.40 -3.89 -11.92
N PHE A 187 9.50 -4.06 -12.86
CA PHE A 187 9.63 -3.44 -14.18
C PHE A 187 8.27 -3.10 -14.75
N ILE A 188 8.25 -2.11 -15.63
CA ILE A 188 7.10 -1.78 -16.48
C ILE A 188 7.49 -1.89 -17.94
N GLU A 189 6.54 -2.32 -18.76
CA GLU A 189 6.68 -2.34 -20.21
C GLU A 189 6.19 -1.01 -20.78
N SER A 190 7.00 -0.45 -21.67
CA SER A 190 6.71 0.75 -22.45
C SER A 190 6.27 0.35 -23.87
N GLU A 191 6.28 1.30 -24.79
CA GLU A 191 5.89 1.14 -26.19
C GLU A 191 6.87 0.24 -26.97
N ASP A 192 6.36 -0.36 -28.04
CA ASP A 192 7.17 -1.09 -28.99
C ASP A 192 7.90 -0.14 -29.94
N ILE A 193 9.18 -0.42 -30.17
CA ILE A 193 10.02 0.34 -31.09
C ILE A 193 10.47 -0.56 -32.21
N ARG A 194 10.24 -0.13 -33.45
CA ARG A 194 10.76 -0.81 -34.62
C ARG A 194 12.16 -0.27 -34.94
N GLN A 195 13.16 -1.13 -34.86
CA GLN A 195 14.55 -0.80 -35.19
C GLN A 195 15.02 -1.73 -36.33
N GLY A 196 14.89 -1.24 -37.57
CA GLY A 196 15.08 -2.07 -38.77
C GLY A 196 14.01 -3.18 -38.82
N ASP A 197 14.46 -4.42 -38.98
CA ASP A 197 13.58 -5.59 -38.99
C ASP A 197 13.22 -6.11 -37.59
N GLN A 198 13.83 -5.56 -36.54
CA GLN A 198 13.58 -5.98 -35.17
C GLN A 198 12.44 -5.18 -34.54
N LEU A 199 11.51 -5.89 -33.90
CA LEU A 199 10.53 -5.31 -33.00
C LEU A 199 11.06 -5.41 -31.57
N LEU A 200 11.42 -4.26 -31.01
CA LEU A 200 11.91 -4.13 -29.64
C LEU A 200 10.78 -3.62 -28.76
N ARG A 201 10.85 -3.93 -27.47
CA ARG A 201 10.02 -3.38 -26.42
C ARG A 201 10.92 -2.62 -25.45
N GLU A 202 10.55 -1.39 -25.11
CA GLU A 202 11.22 -0.68 -24.01
C GLU A 202 10.70 -1.18 -22.66
N VAL A 203 11.62 -1.37 -21.73
CA VAL A 203 11.32 -1.84 -20.38
C VAL A 203 12.09 -0.97 -19.39
N ILE A 204 11.36 -0.47 -18.39
CA ILE A 204 11.91 0.38 -17.33
C ILE A 204 12.04 -0.49 -16.09
N ILE A 205 13.28 -0.76 -15.70
CA ILE A 205 13.64 -1.51 -14.49
C ILE A 205 13.64 -0.53 -13.31
N MET A 206 12.99 -0.95 -12.23
CA MET A 206 12.97 -0.28 -10.93
C MET A 206 13.58 -1.24 -9.91
N ALA A 207 14.65 -0.83 -9.24
CA ALA A 207 15.28 -1.63 -8.20
C ALA A 207 15.47 -0.82 -6.92
N CYS A 208 15.18 -1.42 -5.77
CA CYS A 208 15.41 -0.84 -4.45
C CYS A 208 16.32 -1.77 -3.64
N PHE A 209 17.14 -1.18 -2.75
CA PHE A 209 17.88 -1.96 -1.76
C PHE A 209 16.95 -2.34 -0.61
N ARG A 210 16.59 -3.61 -0.54
CA ARG A 210 15.55 -4.16 0.33
C ARG A 210 15.78 -3.87 1.82
N PRO A 211 16.98 -4.05 2.41
CA PRO A 211 17.19 -3.76 3.84
C PRO A 211 16.88 -2.31 4.21
N ARG A 212 17.21 -1.36 3.32
CA ARG A 212 16.94 0.06 3.53
C ARG A 212 15.45 0.40 3.38
N LEU A 213 14.78 -0.23 2.42
CA LEU A 213 13.33 -0.12 2.27
C LEU A 213 12.60 -0.71 3.50
N GLU A 214 13.00 -1.88 3.97
CA GLU A 214 12.40 -2.53 5.15
C GLU A 214 12.56 -1.67 6.41
N ALA A 215 13.75 -1.12 6.66
CA ALA A 215 13.99 -0.24 7.80
C ALA A 215 13.14 1.06 7.75
N LEU A 216 12.93 1.61 6.54
CA LEU A 216 12.04 2.74 6.33
C LEU A 216 10.57 2.36 6.65
N LEU A 217 10.10 1.22 6.14
CA LEU A 217 8.73 0.76 6.38
C LEU A 217 8.48 0.44 7.86
N GLU A 218 9.43 -0.18 8.54
CA GLU A 218 9.37 -0.46 9.97
C GLU A 218 9.30 0.86 10.78
N THR A 219 10.07 1.88 10.38
CA THR A 219 10.03 3.21 11.00
C THR A 219 8.66 3.86 10.84
N ILE A 220 8.06 3.74 9.65
CA ILE A 220 6.70 4.25 9.37
C ILE A 220 5.66 3.50 10.22
N GLU A 221 5.80 2.18 10.36
CA GLU A 221 4.92 1.37 11.20
C GLU A 221 5.01 1.76 12.69
N LYS A 222 6.23 1.88 13.23
CA LYS A 222 6.49 2.35 14.60
C LYS A 222 5.97 3.77 14.86
N SER A 223 5.77 4.55 13.80
CA SER A 223 5.21 5.91 13.87
C SER A 223 3.67 5.95 13.91
N GLY A 224 3.01 4.78 13.88
CA GLY A 224 1.55 4.67 13.98
C GLY A 224 0.81 4.61 12.64
N PHE A 225 1.54 4.39 11.54
CA PHE A 225 0.97 4.10 10.22
C PHE A 225 1.04 2.58 9.95
N ARG A 226 0.40 2.13 8.88
CA ARG A 226 0.46 0.77 8.36
C ARG A 226 0.76 0.85 6.87
N PRO A 227 2.01 0.66 6.44
CA PRO A 227 2.35 0.67 5.02
C PRO A 227 1.57 -0.43 4.28
N ALA A 228 0.58 -0.03 3.49
CA ALA A 228 -0.28 -0.94 2.73
C ALA A 228 0.30 -1.19 1.33
N SER A 229 1.00 -0.21 0.77
CA SER A 229 1.71 -0.33 -0.50
C SER A 229 2.87 0.66 -0.60
N VAL A 230 3.84 0.30 -1.44
CA VAL A 230 4.97 1.15 -1.80
C VAL A 230 4.81 1.56 -3.25
N ASP A 231 4.98 2.84 -3.50
CA ASP A 231 4.95 3.47 -4.82
C ASP A 231 6.32 4.04 -5.17
N VAL A 232 6.47 4.45 -6.42
CA VAL A 232 7.66 5.15 -6.90
C VAL A 232 7.28 6.51 -7.44
N GLU A 233 8.16 7.49 -7.22
CA GLU A 233 7.94 8.88 -7.58
C GLU A 233 7.47 9.09 -9.03
N PRO A 234 8.07 8.48 -10.09
CA PRO A 234 7.61 8.72 -11.45
C PRO A 234 6.15 8.29 -11.69
N MET A 235 5.75 7.16 -11.09
CA MET A 235 4.39 6.64 -11.21
C MET A 235 3.40 7.49 -10.40
N ALA A 236 3.81 7.94 -9.21
CA ALA A 236 3.00 8.84 -8.38
C ALA A 236 2.77 10.20 -9.04
N VAL A 237 3.82 10.78 -9.63
CA VAL A 237 3.73 12.01 -10.43
C VAL A 237 2.77 11.79 -11.58
N LEU A 238 2.95 10.75 -12.40
CA LEU A 238 2.08 10.50 -13.54
C LEU A 238 0.61 10.36 -13.14
N ARG A 239 0.29 9.54 -12.13
CA ARG A 239 -1.10 9.37 -11.65
C ARG A 239 -1.72 10.65 -11.13
N SER A 240 -0.91 11.55 -10.57
CA SER A 240 -1.40 12.84 -10.06
C SER A 240 -1.90 13.76 -11.18
N PHE A 241 -1.34 13.64 -12.38
CA PHE A 241 -1.73 14.45 -13.54
C PHE A 241 -2.73 13.75 -14.46
N THR A 242 -2.68 12.42 -14.57
CA THR A 242 -3.60 11.69 -15.47
C THR A 242 -5.06 11.82 -15.05
N SER A 243 -5.33 11.98 -13.75
CA SER A 243 -6.69 12.27 -13.24
C SER A 243 -7.26 13.61 -13.72
N GLN A 244 -6.44 14.48 -14.31
CA GLN A 244 -6.86 15.78 -14.84
C GLN A 244 -7.21 15.75 -16.33
N TYR A 245 -6.98 14.62 -17.03
CA TYR A 245 -7.41 14.49 -18.43
C TYR A 245 -8.93 14.63 -18.51
N ARG A 246 -9.38 15.66 -19.22
CA ARG A 246 -10.81 16.01 -19.31
C ARG A 246 -11.46 15.44 -20.57
N ARG A 247 -10.65 14.98 -21.53
CA ARG A 247 -11.08 14.41 -22.82
C ARG A 247 -10.27 13.15 -23.12
N GLU A 248 -10.90 12.15 -23.71
CA GLU A 248 -10.22 10.92 -24.17
C GLU A 248 -9.06 11.22 -25.13
N ALA A 249 -9.19 12.27 -25.96
CA ALA A 249 -8.12 12.71 -26.85
C ALA A 249 -6.83 13.14 -26.12
N ASP A 250 -6.93 13.61 -24.87
CA ASP A 250 -5.76 14.02 -24.08
C ASP A 250 -4.94 12.78 -23.64
N GLU A 251 -5.53 11.57 -23.64
CA GLU A 251 -4.82 10.33 -23.31
C GLU A 251 -3.92 9.85 -24.45
N GLU A 252 -4.19 10.27 -25.69
CA GLU A 252 -3.36 9.95 -26.85
C GLU A 252 -2.15 10.88 -26.99
N ASP A 253 -2.13 12.01 -26.28
CA ASP A 253 -1.02 12.96 -26.33
C ASP A 253 0.21 12.45 -25.57
N ARG A 254 1.39 12.64 -26.19
CA ARG A 254 2.68 12.43 -25.51
C ARG A 254 3.08 13.68 -24.73
N VAL A 255 3.06 13.57 -23.42
CA VAL A 255 3.32 14.68 -22.49
C VAL A 255 4.66 14.49 -21.79
N LEU A 256 5.40 15.60 -21.66
CA LEU A 256 6.60 15.70 -20.85
C LEU A 256 6.23 16.27 -19.48
N TYR A 257 6.40 15.47 -18.43
CA TYR A 257 6.31 15.91 -17.04
C TYR A 257 7.70 16.21 -16.50
N VAL A 258 7.83 17.37 -15.85
CA VAL A 258 9.08 17.78 -15.19
C VAL A 258 8.76 18.10 -13.74
N HIS A 259 9.18 17.22 -12.83
CA HIS A 259 9.03 17.44 -11.40
C HIS A 259 10.39 17.85 -10.82
N VAL A 260 10.49 19.13 -10.45
CA VAL A 260 11.71 19.75 -9.90
C VAL A 260 11.63 19.66 -8.38
N GLY A 261 12.39 18.75 -7.81
CA GLY A 261 12.55 18.56 -6.36
C GLY A 261 13.71 19.37 -5.79
N TYR A 262 14.05 19.10 -4.53
CA TYR A 262 15.16 19.80 -3.84
C TYR A 262 16.53 19.26 -4.23
N THR A 263 16.67 17.92 -4.33
CA THR A 263 17.94 17.24 -4.63
C THR A 263 18.07 16.81 -6.08
N ASN A 264 16.96 16.70 -6.80
CA ASN A 264 16.92 16.21 -8.17
C ASN A 264 15.71 16.78 -8.91
N THR A 265 15.72 16.61 -10.22
CA THR A 265 14.57 16.76 -11.10
C THR A 265 14.29 15.42 -11.75
N VAL A 266 13.05 14.96 -11.71
CA VAL A 266 12.60 13.80 -12.49
C VAL A 266 11.89 14.27 -13.75
N VAL A 267 12.35 13.74 -14.87
CA VAL A 267 11.78 13.95 -16.20
C VAL A 267 11.07 12.67 -16.63
N ILE A 268 9.80 12.79 -16.99
CA ILE A 268 8.95 11.66 -17.38
C ILE A 268 8.30 12.00 -18.71
N ILE A 269 8.44 11.14 -19.71
CA ILE A 269 7.63 11.20 -20.93
C ILE A 269 6.59 10.09 -20.81
N ALA A 270 5.32 10.44 -21.00
CA ALA A 270 4.23 9.47 -20.91
C ALA A 270 3.16 9.76 -21.96
N GLN A 271 2.39 8.73 -22.27
CA GLN A 271 1.17 8.81 -23.07
C GLN A 271 0.04 8.19 -22.22
N GLY A 272 -0.98 8.98 -21.89
CA GLY A 272 -1.98 8.58 -20.91
C GLY A 272 -1.33 8.13 -19.60
N ASN A 273 -1.64 6.92 -19.14
CA ASN A 273 -1.06 6.30 -17.93
C ASN A 273 0.22 5.48 -18.19
N GLN A 274 0.70 5.44 -19.43
CA GLN A 274 1.88 4.66 -19.82
C GLN A 274 3.12 5.54 -19.80
N ILE A 275 4.08 5.21 -18.94
CA ILE A 275 5.40 5.83 -18.97
C ILE A 275 6.18 5.30 -20.17
N LEU A 276 6.67 6.24 -20.97
CA LEU A 276 7.54 5.96 -22.12
C LEU A 276 9.02 6.07 -21.75
N PHE A 277 9.36 7.06 -20.92
CA PHE A 277 10.73 7.33 -20.51
C PHE A 277 10.77 7.98 -19.13
N VAL A 278 11.75 7.62 -18.32
CA VAL A 278 12.06 8.31 -17.06
C VAL A 278 13.56 8.57 -16.99
N LYS A 279 13.92 9.75 -16.49
CA LYS A 279 15.29 10.08 -16.12
C LYS A 279 15.32 11.04 -14.94
N TYR A 280 16.18 10.73 -13.98
CA TYR A 280 16.57 11.66 -12.94
C TYR A 280 17.74 12.52 -13.39
N ILE A 281 17.74 13.79 -12.96
CA ILE A 281 18.77 14.78 -13.21
C ILE A 281 19.12 15.40 -11.85
N ASP A 282 20.38 15.34 -11.45
CA ASP A 282 20.83 15.94 -10.20
C ASP A 282 20.79 17.48 -10.30
N VAL A 283 20.48 18.16 -9.19
CA VAL A 283 20.37 19.62 -9.08
C VAL A 283 21.52 20.18 -8.23
#